data_AF-A0AAV4N2L5-F1
#
_entry.id   AF-A0AAV4N2L5-F1
#
_cell.length_a   1.000
_cell.length_b   1.000
_cell.length_c   1.000
_cell.angle_alpha   90.00
_cell.angle_beta   90.00
_cell.angle_gamma   90.00
#
_symmetry.space_group_name_H-M   'P 1'
#
loop_
_entity.id
_entity.type
_entity.pdbx_description
1 polymer ?
#
loop_
_entity_poly.entity_id
_entity_poly.type
_entity_poly.pdbx_seq_one_letter_code
_entity_poly.pdbx_strand_id
1 'polypeptide(L)'
;MSEMKTEMLEAEVEEANKKKDINALMTVLQFLKKNNYTESLAVLRKETKITDDGKIPESAQNGDVSSVLSTYKSEGDPDIYEDTYVGLKKIIGTALDTYRHELSMILYPVFVHMYLELVYNEHEAQAKYFIDKFGPEQEEYYQDDILKLSNLTKKDHMKGNEFMDSFRSGPFTVRMSRDTYNFLKRHLQDKKNTVLQNIIQEHLYLDVYEGISRTKQQIDNTAGSLVGEAARQANKTKIYYGLLKEPDIQIPLDEEEENQDGDDKPKKKEAKKRSSFLQKS
;
A
#
# COMPACT_ATOMS: atom_id res chain seq x y z
N MET A 1 -7.29 29.62 21.19
CA MET A 1 -6.48 29.52 22.44
C MET A 1 -7.02 28.49 23.45
N SER A 2 -8.32 28.15 23.44
CA SER A 2 -8.89 27.12 24.33
C SER A 2 -8.66 25.69 23.83
N GLU A 3 -8.77 25.46 22.52
CA GLU A 3 -8.61 24.13 21.90
C GLU A 3 -7.15 23.66 21.93
N MET A 4 -6.19 24.55 21.60
CA MET A 4 -4.74 24.28 21.71
C MET A 4 -4.28 23.88 23.12
N LYS A 5 -4.93 24.41 24.17
CA LYS A 5 -4.64 24.02 25.56
C LYS A 5 -5.17 22.62 25.90
N THR A 6 -6.24 22.21 25.22
CA THR A 6 -6.90 20.91 25.44
C THR A 6 -6.10 19.80 24.76
N GLU A 7 -5.64 20.02 23.53
CA GLU A 7 -4.75 19.09 22.80
C GLU A 7 -3.39 18.90 23.51
N MET A 8 -2.82 19.97 24.08
CA MET A 8 -1.59 19.87 24.87
C MET A 8 -1.77 19.03 26.14
N LEU A 9 -2.92 19.15 26.81
CA LEU A 9 -3.24 18.37 28.00
C LEU A 9 -3.48 16.88 27.67
N GLU A 10 -4.10 16.58 26.53
CA GLU A 10 -4.29 15.20 26.07
C GLU A 10 -2.96 14.51 25.73
N ALA A 11 -2.04 15.23 25.08
CA ALA A 11 -0.69 14.73 24.79
C ALA A 11 0.12 14.45 26.07
N GLU A 12 0.05 15.32 27.07
CA GLU A 12 0.71 15.11 28.37
C GLU A 12 0.15 13.90 29.13
N VAL A 13 -1.18 13.67 29.06
CA VAL A 13 -1.83 12.52 29.69
C VAL A 13 -1.46 11.21 28.99
N GLU A 14 -1.36 11.21 27.66
CA GLU A 14 -0.94 10.04 26.89
C GLU A 14 0.52 9.65 27.17
N GLU A 15 1.41 10.64 27.27
CA GLU A 15 2.82 10.42 27.61
C GLU A 15 2.99 9.91 29.05
N ALA A 16 2.15 10.39 29.98
CA ALA A 16 2.12 9.90 31.36
C ALA A 16 1.62 8.45 31.47
N ASN A 17 0.65 8.04 30.64
CA ASN A 17 0.16 6.67 30.60
C ASN A 17 1.20 5.70 30.01
N LYS A 18 1.88 6.07 28.92
CA LYS A 18 2.98 5.27 28.36
C LYS A 18 4.11 5.04 29.37
N LYS A 19 4.46 6.06 30.17
CA LYS A 19 5.46 5.93 31.25
C LYS A 19 5.03 4.95 32.34
N LYS A 20 3.74 4.91 32.69
CA LYS A 20 3.19 3.94 33.66
C LYS A 20 3.26 2.52 33.13
N ASP A 21 2.93 2.31 31.86
CA ASP A 21 2.95 0.97 31.24
C ASP A 21 4.38 0.42 31.14
N ILE A 22 5.36 1.25 30.80
CA ILE A 22 6.79 0.87 30.80
C ILE A 22 7.27 0.47 32.19
N ASN A 23 6.87 1.22 33.22
CA ASN A 23 7.22 0.91 34.62
C ASN A 23 6.56 -0.39 35.11
N ALA A 24 5.31 -0.64 34.72
CA ALA A 24 4.63 -1.90 35.01
C ALA A 24 5.36 -3.08 34.37
N LEU A 25 5.79 -2.93 33.12
CA LEU A 25 6.47 -3.99 32.37
C LEU A 25 7.89 -4.28 32.89
N MET A 26 8.61 -3.24 33.34
CA MET A 26 9.86 -3.37 34.09
C MET A 26 9.69 -4.16 35.40
N THR A 27 8.60 -3.90 36.12
CA THR A 27 8.27 -4.60 37.37
C THR A 27 8.05 -6.10 37.12
N VAL A 28 7.37 -6.44 36.02
CA VAL A 28 7.14 -7.84 35.60
C VAL A 28 8.47 -8.51 35.21
N LEU A 29 9.35 -7.84 34.46
CA LEU A 29 10.66 -8.37 34.11
C LEU A 29 11.53 -8.64 35.36
N GLN A 30 11.51 -7.73 36.33
CA GLN A 30 12.24 -7.91 37.59
C GLN A 30 11.67 -9.06 38.43
N PHE A 31 10.35 -9.23 38.43
CA PHE A 31 9.68 -10.36 39.09
C PHE A 31 10.06 -11.70 38.45
N LEU A 32 10.08 -11.79 37.11
CA LEU A 32 10.47 -13.01 36.39
C LEU A 32 11.93 -13.38 36.66
N LYS A 33 12.82 -12.38 36.73
CA LYS A 33 14.24 -12.56 37.09
C LYS A 33 14.41 -13.06 38.52
N LYS A 34 13.64 -12.54 39.48
CA LYS A 34 13.68 -12.95 40.90
C LYS A 34 13.20 -14.38 41.12
N ASN A 35 12.29 -14.87 40.29
CA ASN A 35 11.70 -16.21 40.42
C ASN A 35 12.31 -17.24 39.45
N ASN A 36 13.46 -16.95 38.83
CA ASN A 36 14.19 -17.87 37.93
C ASN A 36 13.40 -18.38 36.70
N TYR A 37 12.43 -17.61 36.19
CA TYR A 37 11.72 -17.94 34.95
C TYR A 37 12.52 -17.50 33.72
N THR A 38 13.53 -18.26 33.35
CA THR A 38 14.49 -17.92 32.27
C THR A 38 13.86 -17.90 30.88
N GLU A 39 12.98 -18.86 30.58
CA GLU A 39 12.29 -18.96 29.29
C GLU A 39 11.30 -17.81 29.08
N SER A 40 10.44 -17.56 30.07
CA SER A 40 9.45 -16.47 30.01
C SER A 40 10.13 -15.09 29.99
N LEU A 41 11.26 -14.94 30.68
CA LEU A 41 12.07 -13.72 30.63
C LEU A 41 12.66 -13.51 29.23
N ALA A 42 13.18 -14.55 28.58
CA ALA A 42 13.74 -14.45 27.23
C ALA A 42 12.66 -14.09 26.19
N VAL A 43 11.48 -14.71 26.27
CA VAL A 43 10.34 -14.42 25.39
C VAL A 43 9.85 -12.99 25.60
N LEU A 44 9.58 -12.60 26.85
CA LEU A 44 9.06 -11.27 27.16
C LEU A 44 10.07 -10.18 26.78
N ARG A 45 11.38 -10.38 26.99
CA ARG A 45 12.43 -9.44 26.52
C ARG A 45 12.45 -9.31 24.99
N LYS A 46 12.25 -10.41 24.26
CA LYS A 46 12.21 -10.40 22.79
C LYS A 46 10.98 -9.67 22.26
N GLU A 47 9.83 -9.84 22.91
CA GLU A 47 8.57 -9.19 22.52
C GLU A 47 8.54 -7.71 22.85
N THR A 48 9.11 -7.34 23.99
CA THR A 48 9.02 -5.97 24.53
C THR A 48 10.15 -5.05 24.07
N LYS A 49 11.26 -5.62 23.58
CA LYS A 49 12.47 -4.90 23.16
C LYS A 49 12.98 -3.89 24.21
N ILE A 50 12.66 -4.06 25.50
CA ILE A 50 13.07 -3.14 26.58
C ILE A 50 14.38 -3.64 27.21
N THR A 51 15.33 -2.71 27.40
CA THR A 51 16.61 -2.97 28.07
C THR A 51 16.44 -2.89 29.60
N ASP A 52 17.33 -3.55 30.38
CA ASP A 52 17.25 -3.64 31.87
C ASP A 52 17.24 -2.26 32.58
N ASP A 53 17.54 -1.15 31.87
CA ASP A 53 17.51 0.24 32.37
C ASP A 53 16.21 1.00 32.05
N GLY A 54 15.13 0.32 31.64
CA GLY A 54 13.84 0.96 31.34
C GLY A 54 13.83 1.84 30.09
N LYS A 55 14.92 1.81 29.31
CA LYS A 55 15.00 2.45 27.99
C LYS A 55 14.56 1.47 26.93
N ILE A 56 13.57 1.89 26.14
CA ILE A 56 13.36 1.36 24.80
C ILE A 56 14.61 1.78 24.01
N PRO A 57 15.43 0.87 23.47
CA PRO A 57 16.52 1.25 22.59
C PRO A 57 15.89 1.98 21.40
N GLU A 58 16.41 3.16 21.05
CA GLU A 58 15.98 3.90 19.84
C GLU A 58 16.01 3.01 18.59
N SER A 59 16.81 1.95 18.60
CA SER A 59 16.90 0.89 17.59
C SER A 59 15.60 0.08 17.40
N ALA A 60 14.70 0.04 18.37
CA ALA A 60 13.43 -0.68 18.27
C ALA A 60 12.33 0.13 17.56
N GLN A 61 12.42 1.46 17.58
CA GLN A 61 11.56 2.36 16.79
C GLN A 61 12.20 2.75 15.44
N ASN A 62 13.53 2.79 15.36
CA ASN A 62 14.26 3.24 14.16
C ASN A 62 14.90 2.13 13.32
N GLY A 63 14.92 0.87 13.80
CA GLY A 63 15.61 -0.22 13.12
C GLY A 63 15.05 -0.55 11.74
N ASP A 64 13.73 -0.44 11.56
CA ASP A 64 13.08 -0.77 10.27
C ASP A 64 13.03 0.40 9.30
N VAL A 65 12.82 1.63 9.78
CA VAL A 65 12.84 2.82 8.91
C VAL A 65 14.24 2.98 8.33
N SER A 66 15.28 2.72 9.13
CA SER A 66 16.67 2.74 8.66
C SER A 66 16.95 1.74 7.53
N SER A 67 16.25 0.60 7.46
CA SER A 67 16.46 -0.39 6.41
C SER A 67 15.92 0.09 5.07
N VAL A 68 14.68 0.60 5.01
CA VAL A 68 14.09 1.16 3.78
C VAL A 68 14.78 2.45 3.36
N LEU A 69 15.15 3.28 4.35
CA LEU A 69 15.91 4.50 4.11
C LEU A 69 17.33 4.22 3.62
N SER A 70 17.94 3.08 3.98
CA SER A 70 19.29 2.75 3.50
C SER A 70 19.37 2.52 1.99
N THR A 71 18.26 2.13 1.35
CA THR A 71 18.17 1.97 -0.11
C THR A 71 18.34 3.29 -0.85
N TYR A 72 17.94 4.41 -0.24
CA TYR A 72 18.09 5.75 -0.82
C TYR A 72 19.47 6.38 -0.60
N LYS A 73 20.41 5.69 0.08
CA LYS A 73 21.79 6.18 0.21
C LYS A 73 22.46 6.12 -1.16
N SER A 74 22.68 7.28 -1.76
CA SER A 74 23.33 7.40 -3.05
C SER A 74 24.45 8.42 -2.95
N GLU A 75 25.65 8.01 -3.33
CA GLU A 75 26.84 8.88 -3.40
C GLU A 75 26.93 9.57 -4.78
N GLY A 76 25.86 9.55 -5.57
CA GLY A 76 25.80 10.12 -6.91
C GLY A 76 25.59 11.64 -6.92
N ASP A 77 25.87 12.25 -8.07
CA ASP A 77 25.66 13.69 -8.31
C ASP A 77 24.14 14.00 -8.40
N PRO A 78 23.61 14.95 -7.60
CA PRO A 78 22.19 15.31 -7.59
C PRO A 78 21.63 15.81 -8.91
N ASP A 79 22.48 16.34 -9.78
CA ASP A 79 22.03 16.90 -11.06
C ASP A 79 21.70 15.79 -12.09
N ILE A 80 22.17 14.56 -11.86
CA ILE A 80 21.92 13.41 -12.75
C ILE A 80 20.44 12.98 -12.74
N TYR A 81 19.70 13.23 -11.64
CA TYR A 81 18.29 12.82 -11.54
C TYR A 81 17.39 13.54 -12.53
N GLU A 82 17.63 14.84 -12.76
CA GLU A 82 16.89 15.61 -13.75
C GLU A 82 17.10 15.06 -15.16
N ASP A 83 18.36 14.92 -15.58
CA ASP A 83 18.73 14.41 -16.89
C ASP A 83 18.24 12.98 -17.10
N THR A 84 18.29 12.17 -16.04
CA THR A 84 17.78 10.80 -16.05
C THR A 84 16.27 10.75 -16.26
N TYR A 85 15.51 11.58 -15.55
CA TYR A 85 14.07 11.65 -15.67
C TYR A 85 13.62 12.17 -17.04
N VAL A 86 14.27 13.24 -17.54
CA VAL A 86 14.05 13.75 -18.91
C VAL A 86 14.41 12.69 -19.95
N GLY A 87 15.50 11.95 -19.73
CA GLY A 87 15.92 10.83 -20.56
C GLY A 87 14.88 9.71 -20.63
N LEU A 88 14.26 9.35 -19.50
CA LEU A 88 13.17 8.38 -19.42
C LEU A 88 11.93 8.88 -20.19
N LYS A 89 11.49 10.12 -19.94
CA LYS A 89 10.37 10.73 -20.67
C LYS A 89 10.58 10.71 -22.17
N LYS A 90 11.79 11.03 -22.63
CA LYS A 90 12.13 11.00 -24.06
C LYS A 90 12.02 9.59 -24.64
N ILE A 91 12.46 8.56 -23.92
CA ILE A 91 12.32 7.16 -24.36
C ILE A 91 10.85 6.80 -24.54
N ILE A 92 10.02 7.13 -23.55
CA ILE A 92 8.57 6.87 -23.60
C ILE A 92 7.91 7.64 -24.74
N GLY A 93 8.32 8.89 -24.98
CA GLY A 93 7.85 9.69 -26.10
C GLY A 93 8.27 9.17 -27.48
N THR A 94 9.37 8.42 -27.57
CA THR A 94 9.81 7.76 -28.82
C THR A 94 9.21 6.37 -29.04
N ALA A 95 8.53 5.82 -28.03
CA ALA A 95 7.89 4.51 -28.13
C ALA A 95 6.64 4.58 -29.03
N LEU A 96 6.22 3.43 -29.56
CA LEU A 96 4.93 3.31 -30.25
C LEU A 96 3.78 3.66 -29.29
N ASP A 97 2.73 4.30 -29.82
CA ASP A 97 1.58 4.73 -29.00
C ASP A 97 0.96 3.58 -28.18
N THR A 98 0.95 2.37 -28.74
CA THR A 98 0.48 1.15 -28.09
C THR A 98 1.25 0.84 -26.79
N TYR A 99 2.56 1.09 -26.76
CA TYR A 99 3.41 0.84 -25.58
C TYR A 99 3.46 2.06 -24.65
N ARG A 100 3.27 3.25 -25.21
CA ARG A 100 3.36 4.52 -24.49
C ARG A 100 2.47 4.55 -23.26
N HIS A 101 1.24 4.07 -23.38
CA HIS A 101 0.28 4.05 -22.27
C HIS A 101 0.77 3.22 -21.08
N GLU A 102 1.29 2.01 -21.33
CA GLU A 102 1.81 1.14 -20.28
C GLU A 102 3.14 1.64 -19.71
N LEU A 103 4.01 2.22 -20.56
CA LEU A 103 5.29 2.79 -20.12
C LEU A 103 5.09 4.04 -19.26
N SER A 104 4.08 4.86 -19.55
CA SER A 104 3.77 6.07 -18.77
C SER A 104 3.48 5.75 -17.30
N MET A 105 2.99 4.55 -16.98
CA MET A 105 2.73 4.12 -15.59
C MET A 105 3.99 4.06 -14.72
N ILE A 106 5.18 4.00 -15.34
CA ILE A 106 6.47 3.97 -14.64
C ILE A 106 6.92 5.39 -14.24
N LEU A 107 6.41 6.44 -14.91
CA LEU A 107 6.86 7.81 -14.69
C LEU A 107 6.61 8.28 -13.25
N TYR A 108 5.43 8.01 -12.72
CA TYR A 108 5.06 8.41 -11.37
C TYR A 108 5.90 7.73 -10.28
N PRO A 109 5.98 6.39 -10.19
CA PRO A 109 6.78 5.75 -9.15
C PRO A 109 8.26 6.13 -9.24
N VAL A 110 8.82 6.22 -10.45
CA VAL A 110 10.21 6.68 -10.62
C VAL A 110 10.39 8.12 -10.15
N PHE A 111 9.46 9.02 -10.47
CA PHE A 111 9.48 10.41 -10.00
C PHE A 111 9.49 10.48 -8.46
N VAL A 112 8.59 9.73 -7.81
CA VAL A 112 8.50 9.72 -6.34
C VAL A 112 9.78 9.18 -5.71
N HIS A 113 10.32 8.07 -6.22
CA HIS A 113 11.56 7.49 -5.67
C HIS A 113 12.78 8.41 -5.87
N MET A 114 12.92 9.06 -7.03
CA MET A 114 14.00 10.04 -7.26
C MET A 114 13.89 11.24 -6.31
N TYR A 115 12.67 11.76 -6.09
CA TYR A 115 12.45 12.84 -5.14
C TYR A 115 12.83 12.43 -3.71
N LEU A 116 12.42 11.24 -3.27
CA LEU A 116 12.75 10.73 -1.94
C LEU A 116 14.26 10.50 -1.77
N GLU A 117 14.94 10.06 -2.82
CA GLU A 117 16.40 9.91 -2.82
C GLU A 117 17.11 11.26 -2.65
N LEU A 118 16.64 12.31 -3.35
CA LEU A 118 17.15 13.68 -3.18
C LEU A 118 16.91 14.22 -1.77
N VAL A 119 15.71 14.03 -1.21
CA VAL A 119 15.36 14.47 0.16
C VAL A 119 16.19 13.72 1.20
N TYR A 120 16.40 12.42 0.99
CA TYR A 120 17.13 11.58 1.92
C TYR A 120 18.63 11.88 1.97
N ASN A 121 19.21 12.27 0.84
CA ASN A 121 20.61 12.71 0.72
C ASN A 121 20.79 14.22 1.05
N GLU A 122 19.76 14.87 1.61
CA GLU A 122 19.78 16.27 2.08
C GLU A 122 19.98 17.31 0.96
N HIS A 123 19.61 16.97 -0.28
CA HIS A 123 19.64 17.87 -1.44
C HIS A 123 18.31 18.63 -1.60
N GLU A 124 17.96 19.45 -0.60
CA GLU A 124 16.65 20.13 -0.51
C GLU A 124 16.36 21.04 -1.71
N ALA A 125 17.37 21.77 -2.21
CA ALA A 125 17.20 22.71 -3.31
C ALA A 125 16.86 22.00 -4.63
N GLN A 126 17.57 20.92 -4.92
CA GLN A 126 17.35 20.07 -6.10
C GLN A 126 16.01 19.34 -5.99
N ALA A 127 15.68 18.79 -4.82
CA ALA A 127 14.39 18.14 -4.57
C ALA A 127 13.22 19.11 -4.84
N LYS A 128 13.31 20.34 -4.32
CA LYS A 128 12.29 21.38 -4.53
C LYS A 128 12.13 21.74 -6.01
N TYR A 129 13.25 21.97 -6.70
CA TYR A 129 13.21 22.26 -8.13
C TYR A 129 12.61 21.08 -8.94
N PHE A 130 12.94 19.84 -8.57
CA PHE A 130 12.44 18.64 -9.23
C PHE A 130 10.93 18.47 -9.08
N ILE A 131 10.37 18.66 -7.87
CA ILE A 131 8.92 18.54 -7.63
C ILE A 131 8.14 19.70 -8.27
N ASP A 132 8.66 20.92 -8.23
CA ASP A 132 8.02 22.09 -8.85
C ASP A 132 7.98 21.96 -10.38
N LYS A 133 9.02 21.35 -10.97
CA LYS A 133 9.13 21.16 -12.43
C LYS A 133 8.31 20.00 -12.97
N PHE A 134 8.40 18.82 -12.34
CA PHE A 134 7.81 17.58 -12.87
C PHE A 134 6.54 17.13 -12.13
N GLY A 135 6.22 17.71 -10.97
CA GLY A 135 5.00 17.43 -10.23
C GLY A 135 3.71 17.78 -11.02
N PRO A 136 3.59 19.00 -11.58
CA PRO A 136 2.40 19.39 -12.35
C PRO A 136 2.20 18.60 -13.65
N GLU A 137 3.22 17.89 -14.13
CA GLU A 137 3.14 17.06 -15.34
C GLU A 137 2.57 15.66 -15.09
N GLN A 138 2.48 15.23 -13.82
CA GLN A 138 1.88 13.94 -13.48
C GLN A 138 0.36 13.95 -13.67
N GLU A 139 -0.24 12.76 -13.81
CA GLU A 139 -1.69 12.65 -13.98
C GLU A 139 -2.47 13.24 -12.79
N GLU A 140 -3.66 13.76 -13.05
CA GLU A 140 -4.48 14.55 -12.12
C GLU A 140 -4.75 13.82 -10.80
N TYR A 141 -4.98 12.51 -10.86
CA TYR A 141 -5.29 11.68 -9.69
C TYR A 141 -4.10 11.46 -8.74
N TYR A 142 -2.88 11.86 -9.11
CA TYR A 142 -1.72 11.85 -8.24
C TYR A 142 -1.41 13.22 -7.61
N GLN A 143 -2.08 14.30 -8.04
CA GLN A 143 -1.72 15.66 -7.63
C GLN A 143 -1.89 15.89 -6.11
N ASP A 144 -2.90 15.29 -5.49
CA ASP A 144 -3.09 15.37 -4.03
C ASP A 144 -1.93 14.70 -3.28
N ASP A 145 -1.44 13.57 -3.78
CA ASP A 145 -0.31 12.85 -3.20
C ASP A 145 1.00 13.61 -3.43
N ILE A 146 1.18 14.25 -4.59
CA ILE A 146 2.33 15.12 -4.87
C ILE A 146 2.34 16.33 -3.94
N LEU A 147 1.18 16.90 -3.62
CA LEU A 147 1.08 17.99 -2.66
C LEU A 147 1.49 17.53 -1.26
N LYS A 148 1.07 16.34 -0.81
CA LYS A 148 1.57 15.76 0.44
C LYS A 148 3.08 15.52 0.40
N LEU A 149 3.59 15.01 -0.72
CA LEU A 149 5.01 14.74 -0.95
C LEU A 149 5.84 16.04 -0.88
N SER A 150 5.32 17.17 -1.38
CA SER A 150 6.00 18.48 -1.36
C SER A 150 6.28 19.02 0.05
N ASN A 151 5.54 18.56 1.06
CA ASN A 151 5.78 18.91 2.46
C ASN A 151 6.98 18.14 3.06
N LEU A 152 7.47 17.09 2.38
CA LEU A 152 8.61 16.28 2.82
C LEU A 152 9.93 16.89 2.33
N THR A 153 10.33 18.00 2.92
CA THR A 153 11.59 18.66 2.56
C THR A 153 12.82 18.06 3.24
N LYS A 154 12.65 17.44 4.42
CA LYS A 154 13.75 16.96 5.27
C LYS A 154 13.65 15.47 5.53
N LYS A 155 14.80 14.85 5.78
CA LYS A 155 14.93 13.45 6.22
C LYS A 155 14.11 13.13 7.46
N ASP A 156 13.98 14.06 8.40
CA ASP A 156 13.16 13.88 9.60
C ASP A 156 11.67 13.77 9.28
N HIS A 157 11.19 14.44 8.23
CA HIS A 157 9.79 14.36 7.79
C HIS A 157 9.46 13.00 7.15
N MET A 158 10.47 12.25 6.70
CA MET A 158 10.26 10.91 6.13
C MET A 158 9.88 9.88 7.20
N LYS A 159 10.28 10.09 8.47
CA LYS A 159 9.98 9.15 9.54
C LYS A 159 8.49 9.21 9.91
N GLY A 160 7.79 8.09 9.77
CA GLY A 160 6.36 7.98 10.13
C GLY A 160 5.40 8.56 9.10
N ASN A 161 5.86 8.83 7.88
CA ASN A 161 5.00 9.27 6.80
C ASN A 161 4.38 8.09 6.03
N GLU A 162 3.13 8.27 5.56
CA GLU A 162 2.34 7.25 4.87
C GLU A 162 3.05 6.69 3.62
N PHE A 163 3.83 7.51 2.92
CA PHE A 163 4.63 7.07 1.78
C PHE A 163 5.68 6.04 2.19
N MET A 164 6.41 6.27 3.28
CA MET A 164 7.43 5.34 3.75
C MET A 164 6.82 4.04 4.25
N ASP A 165 5.65 4.11 4.89
CA ASP A 165 4.89 2.93 5.31
C ASP A 165 4.35 2.15 4.10
N SER A 166 3.87 2.84 3.07
CA SER A 166 3.39 2.24 1.83
C SER A 166 4.53 1.51 1.08
N PHE A 167 5.71 2.12 0.95
CA PHE A 167 6.87 1.47 0.33
C PHE A 167 7.41 0.30 1.15
N ARG A 168 7.20 0.32 2.47
CA ARG A 168 7.49 -0.82 3.34
C ARG A 168 6.51 -1.98 3.11
N SER A 169 5.25 -1.68 2.83
CA SER A 169 4.21 -2.69 2.61
C SER A 169 4.44 -3.52 1.33
N GLY A 170 5.12 -2.94 0.33
CA GLY A 170 5.53 -3.64 -0.87
C GLY A 170 5.99 -2.69 -1.98
N PRO A 171 6.63 -3.23 -3.04
CA PRO A 171 7.05 -2.46 -4.19
C PRO A 171 5.84 -1.95 -5.01
N PHE A 172 6.05 -0.86 -5.73
CA PHE A 172 5.01 -0.30 -6.59
C PHE A 172 4.75 -1.24 -7.77
N THR A 173 3.51 -1.73 -7.90
CA THR A 173 3.16 -2.72 -8.92
C THR A 173 2.74 -2.04 -10.22
N VAL A 174 3.46 -2.34 -11.31
CA VAL A 174 3.17 -1.88 -12.67
C VAL A 174 2.91 -3.10 -13.54
N ARG A 175 1.76 -3.17 -14.21
CA ARG A 175 1.48 -4.23 -15.17
C ARG A 175 1.84 -3.78 -16.59
N MET A 176 2.41 -4.67 -17.39
CA MET A 176 2.68 -4.37 -18.79
C MET A 176 2.75 -5.63 -19.66
N SER A 177 2.49 -5.45 -20.94
CA SER A 177 2.65 -6.48 -21.96
C SER A 177 4.12 -6.87 -22.11
N ARG A 178 4.35 -8.13 -22.53
CA ARG A 178 5.70 -8.68 -22.72
C ARG A 178 6.55 -7.87 -23.71
N ASP A 179 5.94 -7.36 -24.77
CA ASP A 179 6.63 -6.53 -25.76
C ASP A 179 7.05 -5.17 -25.19
N THR A 180 6.19 -4.55 -24.40
CA THR A 180 6.49 -3.30 -23.70
C THR A 180 7.63 -3.48 -22.70
N TYR A 181 7.61 -4.57 -21.92
CA TYR A 181 8.70 -4.91 -21.00
C TYR A 181 10.02 -5.12 -21.74
N ASN A 182 10.01 -5.84 -22.86
CA ASN A 182 11.21 -6.06 -23.67
C ASN A 182 11.76 -4.76 -24.26
N PHE A 183 10.88 -3.86 -24.71
CA PHE A 183 11.26 -2.53 -25.19
C PHE A 183 11.98 -1.74 -24.08
N LEU A 184 11.37 -1.67 -22.89
CA LEU A 184 11.94 -0.99 -21.73
C LEU A 184 13.31 -1.58 -21.35
N LYS A 185 13.41 -2.92 -21.28
CA LYS A 185 14.63 -3.63 -20.89
C LYS A 185 15.80 -3.34 -21.83
N ARG A 186 15.57 -3.29 -23.14
CA ARG A 186 16.62 -2.94 -24.12
C ARG A 186 17.14 -1.53 -23.89
N HIS A 187 16.24 -0.56 -23.72
CA HIS A 187 16.61 0.84 -23.50
C HIS A 187 17.34 1.09 -22.18
N LEU A 188 16.98 0.36 -21.12
CA LEU A 188 17.69 0.41 -19.84
C LEU A 188 19.13 -0.08 -19.96
N GLN A 189 19.36 -1.14 -20.75
CA GLN A 189 20.70 -1.70 -20.97
C GLN A 189 21.58 -0.82 -21.87
N ASP A 190 20.99 -0.17 -22.88
CA ASP A 190 21.76 0.61 -23.87
C ASP A 190 22.39 1.89 -23.31
N LYS A 191 21.71 2.57 -22.37
CA LYS A 191 22.11 3.93 -21.93
C LYS A 191 23.07 3.98 -20.74
N LYS A 192 23.47 2.84 -20.16
CA LYS A 192 24.26 2.77 -18.92
C LYS A 192 23.74 3.69 -17.80
N ASN A 193 22.42 3.92 -17.75
CA ASN A 193 21.83 4.73 -16.69
C ASN A 193 21.57 3.83 -15.48
N THR A 194 22.62 3.66 -14.67
CA THR A 194 22.61 2.78 -13.50
C THR A 194 21.61 3.25 -12.44
N VAL A 195 21.44 4.57 -12.28
CA VAL A 195 20.48 5.15 -11.33
C VAL A 195 19.06 4.71 -11.66
N LEU A 196 18.62 4.94 -12.91
CA LEU A 196 17.29 4.54 -13.36
C LEU A 196 17.09 3.02 -13.26
N GLN A 197 18.10 2.24 -13.62
CA GLN A 197 18.03 0.79 -13.57
C GLN A 197 17.86 0.29 -12.13
N ASN A 198 18.62 0.85 -11.18
CA ASN A 198 18.53 0.49 -9.77
C ASN A 198 17.15 0.81 -9.21
N ILE A 199 16.63 2.02 -9.47
CA ILE A 199 15.30 2.43 -9.00
C ILE A 199 14.21 1.48 -9.51
N ILE A 200 14.21 1.17 -10.81
CA ILE A 200 13.21 0.26 -11.39
C ILE A 200 13.36 -1.16 -10.83
N GLN A 201 14.59 -1.63 -10.60
CA GLN A 201 14.83 -3.00 -10.16
C GLN A 201 14.54 -3.20 -8.66
N GLU A 202 14.79 -2.20 -7.82
CA GLU A 202 14.66 -2.31 -6.36
C GLU A 202 13.27 -1.87 -5.87
N HIS A 203 12.64 -0.90 -6.54
CA HIS A 203 11.42 -0.28 -6.02
C HIS A 203 10.14 -0.61 -6.80
N LEU A 204 10.27 -1.12 -8.03
CA LEU A 204 9.12 -1.47 -8.86
C LEU A 204 8.97 -2.98 -9.01
N TYR A 205 7.72 -3.43 -8.96
CA TYR A 205 7.34 -4.79 -9.32
C TYR A 205 6.63 -4.79 -10.67
N LEU A 206 7.29 -5.33 -11.69
CA LEU A 206 6.77 -5.38 -13.06
C LEU A 206 6.01 -6.69 -13.30
N ASP A 207 4.67 -6.64 -13.29
CA ASP A 207 3.79 -7.77 -13.61
C ASP A 207 3.64 -7.91 -15.13
N VAL A 208 4.44 -8.78 -15.73
CA VAL A 208 4.44 -9.01 -17.17
C VAL A 208 3.32 -9.98 -17.58
N TYR A 209 2.52 -9.60 -18.57
CA TYR A 209 1.49 -10.47 -19.14
C TYR A 209 1.69 -10.70 -20.65
N GLU A 210 1.12 -11.81 -21.14
CA GLU A 210 1.10 -12.13 -22.57
C GLU A 210 -0.20 -11.62 -23.19
N GLY A 211 -0.10 -10.82 -24.25
CA GLY A 211 -1.25 -10.24 -24.92
C GLY A 211 -0.96 -8.84 -25.48
N ILE A 212 -2.02 -8.23 -26.01
CA ILE A 212 -1.99 -6.86 -26.56
C ILE A 212 -1.84 -5.86 -25.41
N SER A 213 -1.08 -4.79 -25.63
CA SER A 213 -0.92 -3.69 -24.67
C SER A 213 -2.25 -3.01 -24.37
N ARG A 214 -2.43 -2.57 -23.12
CA ARG A 214 -3.67 -1.94 -22.67
C ARG A 214 -3.83 -0.54 -23.23
N THR A 215 -5.09 -0.16 -23.47
CA THR A 215 -5.48 1.22 -23.80
C THR A 215 -5.43 2.12 -22.57
N LYS A 216 -5.30 3.45 -22.76
CA LYS A 216 -5.30 4.41 -21.63
C LYS A 216 -6.49 4.21 -20.68
N GLN A 217 -7.70 4.08 -21.21
CA GLN A 217 -8.90 3.89 -20.39
C GLN A 217 -8.84 2.61 -19.52
N GLN A 218 -8.29 1.51 -20.05
CA GLN A 218 -8.14 0.27 -19.27
C GLN A 218 -7.11 0.43 -18.15
N ILE A 219 -6.06 1.22 -18.39
CA ILE A 219 -5.06 1.55 -17.39
C ILE A 219 -5.69 2.41 -16.30
N ASP A 220 -6.38 3.50 -16.65
CA ASP A 220 -7.02 4.40 -15.69
C ASP A 220 -8.01 3.66 -14.77
N ASN A 221 -8.75 2.68 -15.29
CA ASN A 221 -9.67 1.85 -14.51
C ASN A 221 -8.98 0.91 -13.50
N THR A 222 -7.68 0.67 -13.66
CA THR A 222 -6.89 -0.28 -12.85
C THR A 222 -5.71 0.38 -12.13
N ALA A 223 -5.41 1.63 -12.47
CA ALA A 223 -4.38 2.44 -11.86
C ALA A 223 -4.73 2.62 -10.38
N GLY A 224 -3.98 1.94 -9.51
CA GLY A 224 -4.09 2.19 -8.08
C GLY A 224 -3.44 3.52 -7.69
N SER A 225 -3.37 3.76 -6.38
CA SER A 225 -2.73 4.95 -5.81
C SER A 225 -1.30 4.58 -5.35
N LEU A 226 -0.96 4.76 -4.08
CA LEU A 226 0.40 4.70 -3.53
C LEU A 226 1.19 3.41 -3.78
N VAL A 227 0.51 2.27 -3.99
CA VAL A 227 1.15 0.95 -4.19
C VAL A 227 1.04 0.46 -5.65
N GLY A 228 0.38 1.24 -6.52
CA GLY A 228 0.14 0.87 -7.90
C GLY A 228 -0.98 -0.15 -8.07
N GLU A 229 -0.92 -0.93 -9.15
CA GLU A 229 -2.01 -1.84 -9.52
C GLU A 229 -2.19 -3.00 -8.55
N ALA A 230 -3.44 -3.40 -8.32
CA ALA A 230 -3.74 -4.56 -7.50
C ALA A 230 -3.14 -5.85 -8.11
N ALA A 231 -2.45 -6.64 -7.28
CA ALA A 231 -1.94 -7.94 -7.66
C ALA A 231 -3.07 -8.86 -8.16
N ARG A 232 -2.79 -9.73 -9.15
CA ARG A 232 -3.80 -10.64 -9.74
C ARG A 232 -4.50 -11.54 -8.73
N GLN A 233 -3.88 -11.74 -7.56
CA GLN A 233 -4.38 -12.61 -6.51
C GLN A 233 -5.28 -11.89 -5.50
N ALA A 234 -5.27 -10.55 -5.47
CA ALA A 234 -6.03 -9.75 -4.50
C ALA A 234 -7.55 -9.91 -4.67
N ASN A 235 -8.03 -9.99 -5.92
CA ASN A 235 -9.47 -10.04 -6.24
C ASN A 235 -10.02 -11.47 -6.41
N LYS A 236 -9.39 -12.49 -5.83
CA LYS A 236 -9.84 -13.90 -5.97
C LYS A 236 -10.99 -14.27 -5.04
N THR A 237 -11.15 -13.55 -3.93
CA THR A 237 -12.22 -13.81 -2.97
C THR A 237 -13.51 -13.20 -3.47
N LYS A 238 -14.55 -14.02 -3.64
CA LYS A 238 -15.90 -13.54 -3.97
C LYS A 238 -16.42 -12.72 -2.79
N ILE A 239 -16.56 -11.42 -2.98
CA ILE A 239 -17.24 -10.54 -2.04
C ILE A 239 -18.73 -10.63 -2.38
N TYR A 240 -19.50 -11.26 -1.50
CA TYR A 240 -20.96 -11.30 -1.63
C TYR A 240 -21.49 -9.97 -1.10
N TYR A 241 -22.00 -9.12 -2.01
CA TYR A 241 -22.74 -7.93 -1.60
C TYR A 241 -23.94 -8.35 -0.76
N GLY A 242 -24.11 -7.70 0.38
CA GLY A 242 -25.01 -8.11 1.45
C GLY A 242 -26.44 -8.34 0.97
N LEU A 243 -26.83 -9.61 0.94
CA LEU A 243 -28.12 -10.02 1.46
C LEU A 243 -27.80 -10.86 2.69
N LEU A 244 -28.12 -10.35 3.87
CA LEU A 244 -28.11 -11.18 5.08
C LEU A 244 -28.98 -12.39 4.76
N LYS A 245 -28.50 -13.61 5.05
CA LYS A 245 -29.31 -14.81 4.86
C LYS A 245 -30.59 -14.61 5.65
N GLU A 246 -31.72 -14.45 4.97
CA GLU A 246 -32.99 -14.20 5.63
C GLU A 246 -33.24 -15.33 6.63
N PRO A 247 -33.65 -15.00 7.88
CA PRO A 247 -34.02 -16.04 8.82
C PRO A 247 -35.16 -16.87 8.22
N ASP A 248 -35.09 -18.19 8.33
CA ASP A 248 -36.15 -19.11 7.90
C ASP A 248 -37.38 -18.90 8.81
N ILE A 249 -38.19 -17.89 8.51
CA ILE A 249 -39.46 -17.64 9.19
C ILE A 249 -40.46 -18.67 8.63
N GLN A 250 -40.63 -19.77 9.35
CA GLN A 250 -41.74 -20.68 9.12
C GLN A 250 -43.02 -19.97 9.55
N ILE A 251 -43.72 -19.34 8.61
CA ILE A 251 -45.08 -18.86 8.82
C ILE A 251 -45.97 -20.11 8.76
N PRO A 252 -46.65 -20.51 9.85
CA PRO A 252 -47.69 -21.51 9.77
C PRO A 252 -48.77 -20.95 8.84
N LEU A 253 -48.93 -21.55 7.67
CA LEU A 253 -50.13 -21.34 6.88
C LEU A 253 -51.23 -22.09 7.61
N ASP A 254 -52.22 -21.35 8.14
CA ASP A 254 -53.45 -21.97 8.62
C ASP A 254 -54.06 -22.72 7.43
N GLU A 255 -54.02 -24.04 7.49
CA GLU A 255 -54.66 -24.92 6.52
C GLU A 255 -56.17 -24.76 6.71
N GLU A 256 -56.79 -23.89 5.91
CA GLU A 256 -58.23 -23.97 5.69
C GLU A 256 -58.52 -25.30 4.98
N GLU A 257 -59.00 -26.25 5.77
CA GLU A 257 -59.53 -27.53 5.33
C GLU A 257 -60.68 -27.33 4.33
N GLU A 258 -60.43 -27.64 3.05
CA GLU A 258 -61.49 -28.10 2.15
C GLU A 258 -61.17 -29.50 1.65
N ASN A 259 -61.85 -30.46 2.27
CA ASN A 259 -62.00 -31.83 1.79
C ASN A 259 -62.72 -31.83 0.43
N GLN A 260 -62.14 -32.52 -0.57
CA GLN A 260 -62.94 -33.21 -1.58
C GLN A 260 -62.18 -34.42 -2.17
N ASP A 261 -62.86 -35.56 -2.07
CA ASP A 261 -62.48 -36.90 -2.49
C ASP A 261 -62.24 -37.07 -4.01
N GLY A 262 -61.39 -38.05 -4.37
CA GLY A 262 -61.58 -38.83 -5.61
C GLY A 262 -60.38 -39.05 -6.54
N ASP A 263 -59.72 -40.20 -6.36
CA ASP A 263 -59.07 -41.10 -7.35
C ASP A 263 -57.75 -40.76 -8.10
N ASP A 264 -56.72 -41.52 -7.67
CA ASP A 264 -55.78 -42.36 -8.45
C ASP A 264 -54.77 -41.74 -9.47
N LYS A 265 -53.51 -41.53 -9.00
CA LYS A 265 -52.25 -41.91 -9.71
C LYS A 265 -50.96 -41.60 -8.92
N PRO A 266 -49.83 -42.30 -9.19
CA PRO A 266 -48.74 -42.50 -8.23
C PRO A 266 -47.70 -41.37 -8.15
N LYS A 267 -47.16 -41.24 -6.92
CA LYS A 267 -46.12 -40.32 -6.41
C LYS A 267 -45.16 -39.72 -7.44
N LYS A 268 -45.29 -38.40 -7.69
CA LYS A 268 -44.24 -37.55 -8.27
C LYS A 268 -43.43 -36.88 -7.16
N LYS A 269 -42.11 -37.03 -7.22
CA LYS A 269 -41.10 -36.34 -6.39
C LYS A 269 -41.42 -34.84 -6.31
N GLU A 270 -41.44 -34.31 -5.08
CA GLU A 270 -41.64 -32.90 -4.77
C GLU A 270 -40.64 -32.02 -5.54
N ALA A 271 -41.17 -31.27 -6.50
CA ALA A 271 -40.52 -30.04 -6.93
C ALA A 271 -40.76 -29.02 -5.80
N LYS A 272 -39.69 -28.62 -5.09
CA LYS A 272 -39.72 -27.47 -4.18
C LYS A 272 -40.37 -26.30 -4.92
N LYS A 273 -41.59 -25.96 -4.52
CA LYS A 273 -42.33 -24.78 -4.98
C LYS A 273 -41.41 -23.57 -4.79
N ARG A 274 -40.92 -22.99 -5.90
CA ARG A 274 -40.38 -21.63 -5.88
C ARG A 274 -41.54 -20.74 -5.46
N SER A 275 -41.41 -20.08 -4.32
CA SER A 275 -42.31 -19.01 -3.91
C SER A 275 -42.28 -17.94 -5.01
N SER A 276 -43.42 -17.75 -5.65
CA SER A 276 -43.67 -16.75 -6.67
C SER A 276 -43.93 -15.39 -6.04
N PHE A 277 -42.97 -14.90 -5.24
CA PHE A 277 -43.02 -13.56 -4.66
C PHE A 277 -41.73 -12.82 -4.99
N LEU A 278 -41.58 -12.45 -6.26
CA LEU A 278 -40.73 -11.34 -6.71
C LEU A 278 -41.14 -10.98 -8.16
N GLN A 279 -42.39 -10.53 -8.29
CA GLN A 279 -42.76 -9.59 -9.34
C GLN A 279 -43.15 -8.29 -8.64
N LYS A 280 -42.44 -7.21 -8.98
CA LYS A 280 -42.57 -5.83 -8.49
C LYS A 280 -41.89 -5.64 -7.11
N SER A 281 -41.01 -4.68 -6.90
CA SER A 281 -40.69 -3.42 -7.57
C SER A 281 -39.21 -3.09 -7.41
#